data_AF-A0A7U6KQK7-F1
#
_entry.id   AF-A0A7U6KQK7-F1
#
_cell.length_a   1.000
_cell.length_b   1.000
_cell.length_c   1.000
_cell.angle_alpha   90.00
_cell.angle_beta   90.00
_cell.angle_gamma   90.00
#
_symmetry.space_group_name_H-M   'P 1'
#
loop_
_entity.id
_entity.type
_entity.pdbx_description
1 polymer ?
#
loop_
_entity_poly.entity_id
_entity_poly.type
_entity_poly.pdbx_seq_one_letter_code
_entity_poly.pdbx_strand_id
1 'polypeptide(L)'
;MNNIPLNMTTIDELKIQAAHTAYQLTIRVTPLNERLAKMNMSVWWEGDTYFINTHGLDQIVGTGFYLDDYILGHLMAMTDIKLNTFLKGF
;
A
#
# COMPACT_ATOMS: atom_id res chain seq x y z
N MET A 1 -29.37 -21.65 29.51
CA MET A 1 -29.22 -20.40 28.75
C MET A 1 -27.73 -20.13 28.61
N ASN A 2 -27.18 -20.29 27.40
CA ASN A 2 -25.78 -20.00 27.13
C ASN A 2 -25.62 -18.49 26.97
N ASN A 3 -25.11 -17.82 27.99
CA ASN A 3 -24.66 -16.44 27.89
C ASN A 3 -23.37 -16.43 27.08
N ILE A 4 -23.48 -16.25 25.77
CA ILE A 4 -22.33 -15.86 24.96
C ILE A 4 -22.02 -14.41 25.33
N PRO A 5 -20.85 -14.10 25.93
CA PRO A 5 -20.50 -12.71 26.22
C PRO A 5 -20.36 -11.97 24.89
N LEU A 6 -21.21 -10.97 24.68
CA LEU A 6 -21.05 -9.99 23.61
C LEU A 6 -19.81 -9.16 23.94
N ASN A 7 -18.67 -9.53 23.36
CA ASN A 7 -17.45 -8.73 23.44
C ASN A 7 -17.66 -7.48 22.57
N MET A 8 -18.21 -6.42 23.16
CA MET A 8 -18.43 -5.15 22.48
C MET A 8 -17.09 -4.42 22.38
N THR A 9 -16.47 -4.49 21.20
CA THR A 9 -15.31 -3.67 20.87
C THR A 9 -15.67 -2.19 20.94
N THR A 10 -14.91 -1.41 21.70
CA THR A 10 -15.13 0.03 21.83
C THR A 10 -14.69 0.77 20.56
N ILE A 11 -15.20 1.98 20.34
CA ILE A 11 -14.77 2.83 19.21
C ILE A 11 -13.26 3.09 19.25
N ASP A 12 -12.67 3.22 20.44
CA ASP A 12 -11.24 3.48 20.59
C ASP A 12 -10.39 2.25 20.26
N GLU A 13 -10.85 1.04 20.60
CA GLU A 13 -10.23 -0.21 20.16
C GLU A 13 -10.24 -0.33 18.63
N LEU A 14 -11.36 0.03 17.98
CA LEU A 14 -11.45 0.04 16.51
C LEU A 14 -10.47 1.04 15.88
N LYS A 15 -10.29 2.23 16.46
CA LYS A 15 -9.31 3.22 15.98
C LYS A 15 -7.88 2.70 16.12
N ILE A 16 -7.55 2.05 17.24
CA ILE A 16 -6.24 1.45 17.46
C ILE A 16 -5.99 0.35 16.43
N GLN A 17 -6.97 -0.52 16.20
CA GLN A 17 -6.87 -1.58 15.21
C GLN A 17 -6.68 -1.02 13.80
N ALA A 18 -7.45 0.00 13.42
CA ALA A 18 -7.32 0.66 12.12
C ALA A 18 -5.92 1.29 11.93
N ALA A 19 -5.41 2.00 12.94
CA ALA A 19 -4.07 2.59 12.91
C ALA A 19 -2.98 1.51 12.80
N HIS A 20 -3.12 0.40 13.53
CA HIS A 20 -2.20 -0.72 13.46
C HIS A 20 -2.22 -1.37 12.08
N THR A 21 -3.40 -1.61 11.50
CA THR A 21 -3.54 -2.14 10.13
C THR A 21 -2.91 -1.21 9.10
N ALA A 22 -3.20 0.09 9.17
CA ALA A 22 -2.61 1.08 8.26
C ALA A 22 -1.08 1.10 8.34
N TYR A 23 -0.54 0.99 9.56
CA TYR A 23 0.91 0.89 9.78
C TYR A 23 1.51 -0.37 9.15
N GLN A 24 0.86 -1.53 9.33
CA GLN A 24 1.33 -2.79 8.73
C GLN A 24 1.31 -2.75 7.20
N LEU A 25 0.25 -2.20 6.60
CA LEU A 25 0.15 -2.03 5.14
C LEU A 25 1.23 -1.07 4.62
N THR A 26 1.52 0.01 5.35
CA THR A 26 2.58 0.96 5.00
C THR A 26 3.95 0.28 5.01
N ILE A 27 4.30 -0.45 6.08
CA ILE A 27 5.58 -1.17 6.18
C ILE A 27 5.76 -2.15 5.03
N ARG A 28 4.68 -2.81 4.61
CA ARG A 28 4.73 -3.83 3.56
C ARG A 28 5.32 -3.29 2.27
N VAL A 29 5.04 -2.03 1.94
CA VAL A 29 5.49 -1.39 0.70
C VAL A 29 6.69 -0.47 0.87
N THR A 30 7.20 -0.24 2.08
CA THR A 30 8.38 0.59 2.34
C THR A 30 9.59 0.22 1.45
N PRO A 31 9.99 -1.06 1.31
CA PRO A 31 11.13 -1.41 0.46
C PRO A 31 10.90 -1.09 -1.02
N LEU A 32 9.66 -1.20 -1.50
CA LEU A 32 9.30 -0.83 -2.86
C LEU A 32 9.37 0.70 -3.01
N ASN A 33 8.83 1.47 -2.05
CA ASN A 33 8.89 2.92 -2.05
C ASN A 33 10.31 3.49 -2.03
N GLU A 34 11.24 2.90 -1.28
CA GLU A 34 12.66 3.31 -1.30
C GLU A 34 13.27 3.18 -2.70
N ARG A 35 12.84 2.18 -3.47
CA ARG A 35 13.30 1.95 -4.84
C ARG A 35 12.60 2.90 -5.82
N LEU A 36 11.29 3.08 -5.68
CA LEU A 36 10.45 3.97 -6.48
C LEU A 36 10.83 5.44 -6.33
N ALA A 37 11.28 5.87 -5.14
CA ALA A 37 11.68 7.24 -4.87
C ALA A 37 12.80 7.73 -5.81
N LYS A 38 13.71 6.83 -6.22
CA LYS A 38 14.78 7.14 -7.20
C LYS A 38 14.23 7.51 -8.58
N MET A 39 12.99 7.16 -8.87
CA MET A 39 12.28 7.39 -10.12
C MET A 39 11.17 8.43 -9.97
N ASN A 40 11.08 9.12 -8.81
CA ASN A 40 10.01 10.05 -8.48
C ASN A 40 8.61 9.39 -8.50
N MET A 41 8.52 8.16 -7.99
CA MET A 41 7.29 7.36 -7.92
C MET A 41 7.03 6.92 -6.48
N SER A 42 5.78 6.61 -6.15
CA SER A 42 5.42 6.06 -4.84
C SER A 42 4.19 5.15 -4.91
N VAL A 43 4.05 4.26 -3.94
CA VAL A 43 2.92 3.36 -3.75
C VAL A 43 2.36 3.51 -2.34
N TRP A 44 1.04 3.51 -2.19
CA TRP A 44 0.38 3.55 -0.88
C TRP A 44 -0.91 2.74 -0.88
N TRP A 45 -1.39 2.42 0.32
CA TRP A 45 -2.70 1.82 0.50
C TRP A 45 -3.78 2.89 0.38
N GLU A 46 -4.72 2.68 -0.54
CA GLU A 46 -5.85 3.57 -0.81
C GLU A 46 -7.16 2.79 -0.62
N GLY A 47 -7.70 2.82 0.59
CA GLY A 47 -9.01 2.24 0.92
C GLY A 47 -9.02 0.70 0.95
N ASP A 48 -9.04 0.08 -0.23
CA ASP A 48 -9.22 -1.36 -0.47
C ASP A 48 -8.12 -1.98 -1.37
N THR A 49 -7.24 -1.16 -1.94
CA THR A 49 -6.17 -1.61 -2.83
C THR A 49 -4.92 -0.73 -2.68
N TYR A 50 -3.81 -1.14 -3.29
CA TYR A 50 -2.66 -0.24 -3.43
C TYR A 50 -2.80 0.62 -4.69
N PHE A 51 -2.36 1.87 -4.62
CA PHE A 51 -2.22 2.76 -5.77
C PHE A 51 -0.76 3.11 -5.96
N ILE A 52 -0.26 3.06 -7.20
CA ILE A 52 1.06 3.56 -7.56
C ILE A 52 0.95 4.87 -8.34
N ASN A 53 1.63 5.91 -7.87
CA ASN A 53 1.87 7.15 -8.59
C ASN A 53 3.17 7.03 -9.37
N THR A 54 3.10 7.12 -10.70
CA THR A 54 4.27 7.01 -11.58
C THR A 54 4.93 8.37 -11.87
N HIS A 55 4.39 9.47 -11.33
CA HIS A 55 4.82 10.83 -11.68
C HIS A 55 5.01 11.76 -10.47
N GLY A 56 4.89 11.24 -9.26
CA GLY A 56 5.09 12.02 -8.04
C GLY A 56 5.25 11.15 -6.82
N LEU A 57 5.83 11.74 -5.77
CA LEU A 57 5.90 11.13 -4.44
C LEU A 57 4.65 11.43 -3.61
N ASP A 58 3.89 12.46 -3.96
CA ASP A 58 2.75 12.95 -3.21
C ASP A 58 1.46 12.18 -3.57
N GLN A 59 0.61 12.00 -2.56
CA GLN A 59 -0.67 11.26 -2.66
C GLN A 59 -1.82 12.09 -3.26
N ILE A 60 -1.56 13.36 -3.63
CA ILE A 60 -2.61 14.34 -3.97
C ILE A 60 -2.77 14.49 -5.48
N VAL A 61 -1.69 14.30 -6.24
CA VAL A 61 -1.65 14.52 -7.69
C VAL A 61 -0.77 13.45 -8.31
N GLY A 62 -1.40 12.42 -8.88
CA GLY A 62 -0.68 11.31 -9.48
C GLY A 62 -1.37 10.77 -10.71
N THR A 63 -0.63 10.68 -11.81
CA THR A 63 -0.95 9.74 -12.89
C THR A 63 -0.42 8.39 -12.46
N GLY A 64 -1.27 7.37 -12.47
CA GLY A 64 -0.97 6.11 -11.83
C GLY A 64 -2.03 5.05 -12.09
N PHE A 65 -1.92 3.93 -11.39
CA PHE A 65 -2.87 2.84 -11.49
C PHE A 65 -2.96 2.04 -10.20
N TYR A 66 -4.08 1.35 -10.06
CA TYR A 66 -4.30 0.44 -8.93
C TYR A 66 -3.56 -0.88 -9.11
N LEU A 67 -3.03 -1.39 -8.01
CA LEU A 67 -2.29 -2.64 -7.92
C LEU A 67 -3.10 -3.65 -7.12
N ASP A 68 -3.47 -4.74 -7.76
CA ASP A 68 -3.87 -5.94 -7.02
C ASP A 68 -2.66 -6.60 -6.33
N ASP A 69 -2.93 -7.58 -5.46
CA ASP A 69 -1.90 -8.31 -4.72
C ASP A 69 -0.88 -9.02 -5.65
N TYR A 70 -1.34 -9.49 -6.81
CA TYR A 70 -0.49 -10.20 -7.77
C TYR A 70 0.51 -9.25 -8.42
N ILE A 71 0.05 -8.09 -8.91
CA ILE A 71 0.88 -7.07 -9.53
C ILE A 71 1.82 -6.48 -8.48
N LEU A 72 1.34 -6.14 -7.28
CA LEU A 72 2.18 -5.64 -6.20
C LEU A 72 3.31 -6.62 -5.88
N GLY A 73 2.99 -7.90 -5.72
CA GLY A 73 3.98 -8.95 -5.50
C GLY A 73 5.03 -9.04 -6.62
N HIS A 74 4.60 -8.89 -7.87
CA HIS A 74 5.51 -8.86 -9.02
C HIS A 74 6.44 -7.64 -8.98
N LEU A 75 5.92 -6.43 -8.74
CA LEU A 75 6.74 -5.22 -8.64
C LEU A 75 7.79 -5.35 -7.51
N MET A 76 7.40 -5.91 -6.36
CA MET A 76 8.32 -6.16 -5.25
C MET A 76 9.44 -7.14 -5.62
N ALA A 77 9.16 -8.15 -6.44
CA ALA A 77 10.13 -9.17 -6.86
C ALA A 77 11.04 -8.73 -8.03
N MET A 78 10.68 -7.70 -8.79
CA MET A 78 11.50 -7.21 -9.90
C MET A 78 12.82 -6.60 -9.39
N THR A 79 13.87 -6.66 -10.22
CA THR A 79 15.09 -5.86 -10.00
C THR A 79 14.82 -4.38 -10.32
N ASP A 80 15.64 -3.46 -9.81
CA ASP A 80 15.47 -2.01 -10.08
C ASP A 80 15.43 -1.69 -11.58
N ILE A 81 16.26 -2.35 -12.39
CA ILE A 81 16.27 -2.18 -13.85
C ILE A 81 14.93 -2.61 -14.46
N LYS A 82 14.44 -3.81 -14.13
CA LYS A 82 13.18 -4.34 -14.66
C LYS A 82 11.99 -3.50 -14.21
N LEU A 83 11.98 -3.08 -12.95
CA LEU A 83 10.95 -2.23 -12.39
C LEU A 83 10.85 -0.89 -13.14
N ASN A 84 11.99 -0.22 -13.35
CA ASN A 84 12.05 1.03 -14.10
C ASN A 84 11.59 0.87 -15.56
N THR A 85 12.03 -0.19 -16.24
CA THR A 85 11.59 -0.48 -17.61
C THR A 85 10.09 -0.75 -17.68
N PHE A 86 9.55 -1.51 -16.74
CA PHE A 86 8.13 -1.83 -16.69
C PHE A 86 7.28 -0.57 -16.45
N LEU A 87 7.64 0.24 -15.45
CA LEU A 87 6.85 1.42 -15.06
C LEU A 87 6.94 2.58 -16.06
N LYS A 88 7.99 2.65 -16.88
CA LYS A 88 8.06 3.62 -18.00
C LYS A 88 7.19 3.25 -19.20
N GLY A 89 6.68 2.02 -19.24
CA GLY A 89 5.76 1.58 -20.28
C GLY A 89 4.31 2.01 -20.06
N PHE A 90 4.03 2.61 -18.90
CA PHE A 90 2.75 3.20 -18.50
C PHE A 90 2.87 4.73 -18.48
#